data_AF-A0A372MDC4-F1
#
_entry.id   AF-A0A372MDC4-F1
#
_cell.length_a   1.000
_cell.length_b   1.000
_cell.length_c   1.000
_cell.angle_alpha   90.00
_cell.angle_beta   90.00
_cell.angle_gamma   90.00
#
_symmetry.space_group_name_H-M   'P 1'
#
loop_
_entity.id
_entity.type
_entity.pdbx_description
1 polymer ?
#
loop_
_entity_poly.entity_id
_entity_poly.type
_entity_poly.pdbx_seq_one_letter_code
_entity_poly.pdbx_strand_id
1 'polypeptide(L)'
;MTNLLKRRGTEMIAQMAWRYLEGEPEENLPKLLKFIESVDMAESSKDIREKIQEILITKESPWYEYLLSFWQDIDTSVFRRFFNTCILNAYLARKKKEVEQDCTIPWLIRVNNTCEETIRKGKLSGTYVYCFTQKPNSKKTDKDALIALCLAHPDCAFFAPFSDGAIDEAFASQILSVQNLYPVVKADDGHTLKLLREKRLLFGLLDASGVDALVATGAKFIWSCTEDTRPCHPLDMGRESGEPSV
;
A
#
# COMPACT_ATOMS: atom_id res chain seq x y z
N MET A 1 -17.48 -0.35 25.32
CA MET A 1 -16.56 -1.44 25.72
C MET A 1 -16.19 -2.36 24.55
N THR A 2 -17.13 -2.70 23.66
CA THR A 2 -16.95 -3.58 22.48
C THR A 2 -15.90 -3.09 21.47
N ASN A 3 -15.81 -1.78 21.22
CA ASN A 3 -14.80 -1.19 20.32
C ASN A 3 -13.37 -1.28 20.86
N LEU A 4 -13.19 -1.30 22.18
CA LEU A 4 -11.86 -1.39 22.81
C LEU A 4 -11.32 -2.82 22.73
N LEU A 5 -12.18 -3.82 22.96
CA LEU A 5 -11.84 -5.24 22.82
C LEU A 5 -11.60 -5.63 21.34
N LYS A 6 -12.43 -5.12 20.40
CA LYS A 6 -12.18 -5.29 18.95
C LYS A 6 -10.86 -4.64 18.51
N ARG A 7 -10.57 -3.39 18.96
CA ARG A 7 -9.28 -2.72 18.68
C ARG A 7 -8.08 -3.49 19.24
N ARG A 8 -8.14 -3.93 20.50
CA ARG A 8 -7.08 -4.74 21.12
C ARG A 8 -6.82 -6.05 20.38
N GLY A 9 -7.86 -6.70 19.86
CA GLY A 9 -7.71 -7.91 19.04
C GLY A 9 -6.95 -7.65 17.74
N THR A 10 -7.30 -6.60 16.99
CA THR A 10 -6.60 -6.24 15.75
C THR A 10 -5.17 -5.76 16.01
N GLU A 11 -4.96 -4.97 17.06
CA GLU A 11 -3.61 -4.54 17.49
C GLU A 11 -2.75 -5.74 17.91
N MET A 12 -3.32 -6.74 18.57
CA MET A 12 -2.61 -7.95 18.95
C MET A 12 -2.26 -8.83 17.74
N ILE A 13 -3.18 -8.98 16.77
CA ILE A 13 -2.89 -9.66 15.49
C ILE A 13 -1.77 -8.93 14.75
N ALA A 14 -1.81 -7.59 14.72
CA ALA A 14 -0.78 -6.77 14.12
C ALA A 14 0.57 -6.92 14.81
N GLN A 15 0.61 -6.92 16.14
CA GLN A 15 1.82 -7.16 16.91
C GLN A 15 2.37 -8.57 16.70
N MET A 16 1.51 -9.59 16.56
CA MET A 16 1.95 -10.95 16.26
C MET A 16 2.49 -11.08 14.85
N ALA A 17 1.81 -10.51 13.85
CA ALA A 17 2.28 -10.46 12.47
C ALA A 17 3.64 -9.75 12.38
N TRP A 18 3.80 -8.66 13.14
CA TRP A 18 5.03 -7.89 13.24
C TRP A 18 6.24 -8.73 13.70
N ARG A 19 6.07 -9.64 14.65
CA ARG A 19 7.17 -10.50 15.12
C ARG A 19 7.76 -11.39 14.02
N TYR A 20 6.99 -11.66 12.97
CA TYR A 20 7.51 -12.37 11.79
C TYR A 20 8.19 -11.43 10.80
N LEU A 21 7.88 -10.13 10.82
CA LEU A 21 8.59 -9.13 10.03
C LEU A 21 9.93 -8.75 10.68
N GLU A 22 10.06 -8.86 12.01
CA GLU A 22 11.33 -8.74 12.74
C GLU A 22 12.14 -10.03 12.64
N GLY A 23 12.94 -10.15 11.57
CA GLY A 23 13.91 -11.23 11.42
C GLY A 23 14.15 -11.58 9.97
N GLU A 24 14.82 -12.71 9.76
CA GLU A 24 15.16 -13.17 8.42
C GLU A 24 13.88 -13.52 7.63
N PRO A 25 13.61 -12.81 6.51
CA PRO A 25 12.36 -12.96 5.77
C PRO A 25 12.17 -14.39 5.25
N GLU A 26 13.23 -15.08 4.84
CA GLU A 26 13.15 -16.45 4.35
C GLU A 26 12.63 -17.44 5.40
N GLU A 27 13.00 -17.24 6.68
CA GLU A 27 12.54 -18.11 7.76
C GLU A 27 11.16 -17.71 8.27
N ASN A 28 10.86 -16.41 8.27
CA ASN A 28 9.69 -15.89 8.94
C ASN A 28 8.48 -15.66 8.03
N LEU A 29 8.67 -15.40 6.73
CA LEU A 29 7.56 -15.27 5.79
C LEU A 29 6.68 -16.53 5.76
N PRO A 30 7.21 -17.77 5.68
CA PRO A 30 6.36 -18.96 5.75
C PRO A 30 5.51 -19.02 7.03
N LYS A 31 6.10 -18.61 8.17
CA LYS A 31 5.40 -18.56 9.46
C LYS A 31 4.33 -17.46 9.48
N LEU A 32 4.63 -16.30 8.89
CA LEU A 32 3.69 -15.19 8.73
C LEU A 32 2.49 -15.60 7.86
N LEU A 33 2.72 -16.25 6.73
CA LEU A 33 1.64 -16.69 5.84
C LEU A 33 0.72 -17.70 6.53
N LYS A 34 1.29 -18.64 7.30
CA LYS A 34 0.52 -19.57 8.13
C LYS A 34 -0.23 -18.87 9.26
N PHE A 35 0.37 -17.84 9.86
CA PHE A 35 -0.31 -17.02 10.86
C PHE A 35 -1.49 -16.25 10.24
N ILE A 36 -1.27 -15.60 9.09
CA ILE A 36 -2.30 -14.90 8.32
C ILE A 36 -3.45 -15.87 8.02
N GLU A 37 -3.17 -17.08 7.53
CA GLU A 37 -4.18 -18.12 7.32
C GLU A 37 -4.99 -18.46 8.58
N SER A 38 -4.34 -18.49 9.75
CA SER A 38 -5.03 -18.80 11.01
C SER A 38 -5.94 -17.67 11.50
N VAL A 39 -5.63 -16.42 11.16
CA VAL A 39 -6.42 -15.24 11.55
C VAL A 39 -7.41 -14.81 10.46
N ASP A 40 -7.16 -15.22 9.22
CA ASP A 40 -7.95 -14.95 8.04
C ASP A 40 -8.87 -16.15 7.76
N MET A 41 -10.09 -16.09 8.31
CA MET A 41 -11.14 -17.08 8.08
C MET A 41 -11.71 -17.04 6.64
N ALA A 42 -10.99 -16.47 5.67
CA ALA A 42 -11.47 -16.25 4.30
C ALA A 42 -10.52 -16.86 3.26
N GLU A 43 -11.10 -17.46 2.22
CA GLU A 43 -10.39 -18.00 1.05
C GLU A 43 -9.65 -16.90 0.24
N SER A 44 -9.97 -15.62 0.46
CA SER A 44 -9.57 -14.51 -0.41
C SER A 44 -8.07 -14.20 -0.44
N SER A 45 -7.28 -14.70 0.52
CA SER A 45 -5.82 -14.47 0.55
C SER A 45 -5.03 -15.64 -0.01
N LYS A 46 -5.68 -16.77 -0.32
CA LYS A 46 -5.03 -18.02 -0.72
C LYS A 46 -4.10 -17.84 -1.91
N ASP A 47 -4.60 -17.25 -3.00
CA ASP A 47 -3.80 -17.05 -4.22
C ASP A 47 -2.53 -16.22 -3.96
N ILE A 48 -2.62 -15.21 -3.09
CA ILE A 48 -1.47 -14.38 -2.72
C ILE A 48 -0.50 -15.20 -1.87
N ARG A 49 -1.00 -15.98 -0.91
CA ARG A 49 -0.17 -16.83 -0.04
C ARG A 49 0.57 -17.89 -0.83
N GLU A 50 -0.12 -18.59 -1.74
CA GLU A 50 0.46 -19.63 -2.60
C GLU A 50 1.55 -19.05 -3.50
N LYS A 51 1.31 -17.89 -4.13
CA LYS A 51 2.32 -17.18 -4.92
C LYS A 51 3.56 -16.81 -4.10
N ILE A 52 3.38 -16.28 -2.89
CA ILE A 52 4.54 -15.94 -2.02
C ILE A 52 5.30 -17.21 -1.64
N GLN A 53 4.61 -18.31 -1.33
CA GLN A 53 5.25 -19.60 -1.04
C GLN A 53 6.06 -20.12 -2.23
N GLU A 54 5.49 -20.06 -3.44
CA GLU A 54 6.18 -20.43 -4.68
C GLU A 54 7.45 -19.60 -4.90
N ILE A 55 7.38 -18.28 -4.70
CA ILE A 55 8.54 -17.38 -4.81
C ILE A 55 9.65 -17.78 -3.82
N LEU A 56 9.29 -18.12 -2.58
CA LEU A 56 10.26 -18.53 -1.55
C LEU A 56 10.89 -19.89 -1.81
N ILE A 57 10.19 -20.79 -2.49
CA ILE A 57 10.69 -22.12 -2.86
C ILE A 57 11.61 -22.04 -4.08
N THR A 58 11.15 -21.35 -5.13
CA THR A 58 11.83 -21.32 -6.42
C THR A 58 13.09 -20.47 -6.40
N LYS A 59 13.07 -19.31 -5.72
CA LYS A 59 14.20 -18.36 -5.59
C LYS A 59 14.86 -17.88 -6.89
N GLU A 60 14.42 -18.34 -8.05
CA GLU A 60 15.01 -18.10 -9.37
C GLU A 60 14.28 -17.02 -10.19
N SER A 61 13.49 -16.17 -9.52
CA SER A 61 12.67 -15.14 -10.18
C SER A 61 13.01 -13.73 -9.67
N PRO A 62 12.91 -12.67 -10.50
CA PRO A 62 12.99 -11.28 -10.03
C PRO A 62 12.02 -10.97 -8.88
N TRP A 63 10.93 -11.74 -8.77
CA TRP A 63 9.98 -11.66 -7.66
C TRP A 63 10.59 -12.01 -6.30
N TYR A 64 11.60 -12.90 -6.26
CA TYR A 64 12.30 -13.25 -5.02
C TYR A 64 13.15 -12.09 -4.52
N GLU A 65 13.99 -11.52 -5.39
CA GLU A 65 14.77 -10.32 -5.07
C GLU A 65 13.86 -9.17 -4.66
N TYR A 66 12.81 -8.92 -5.46
CA TYR A 66 11.80 -7.91 -5.15
C TYR A 66 11.15 -8.11 -3.78
N LEU A 67 10.77 -9.34 -3.41
CA LEU A 67 10.16 -9.65 -2.12
C LEU A 67 11.12 -9.35 -0.96
N LEU A 68 12.37 -9.80 -1.05
CA LEU A 68 13.37 -9.58 0.00
C LEU A 68 13.78 -8.11 0.12
N SER A 69 13.71 -7.36 -0.98
CA SER A 69 14.06 -5.93 -1.02
C SER A 69 13.23 -5.07 -0.07
N PHE A 70 12.04 -5.53 0.37
CA PHE A 70 11.26 -4.83 1.40
C PHE A 70 11.98 -4.75 2.74
N TRP A 71 12.74 -5.78 3.13
CA TRP A 71 13.52 -5.78 4.37
C TRP A 71 14.84 -5.03 4.21
N GLN A 72 15.44 -5.11 3.03
CA GLN A 72 16.78 -4.60 2.78
C GLN A 72 16.76 -3.10 2.49
N ASP A 73 15.79 -2.62 1.70
CA ASP A 73 15.82 -1.26 1.15
C ASP A 73 14.98 -0.26 1.94
N ILE A 74 13.98 -0.74 2.69
CA ILE A 74 12.98 0.14 3.31
C ILE A 74 13.29 0.31 4.79
N ASP A 75 13.08 1.53 5.30
CA ASP A 75 13.14 1.80 6.73
C ASP A 75 12.11 0.93 7.47
N THR A 76 12.57 0.27 8.52
CA THR A 76 11.78 -0.70 9.29
C THR A 76 10.47 -0.10 9.81
N SER A 77 10.47 1.18 10.20
CA SER A 77 9.28 1.86 10.70
C SER A 77 8.27 2.17 9.59
N VAL A 78 8.76 2.52 8.40
CA VAL A 78 7.93 2.73 7.20
C VAL A 78 7.33 1.41 6.74
N PHE A 79 8.13 0.35 6.64
CA PHE A 79 7.64 -0.96 6.23
C PHE A 79 6.59 -1.49 7.23
N ARG A 80 6.85 -1.34 8.54
CA ARG A 80 5.87 -1.65 9.59
C ARG A 80 4.57 -0.86 9.43
N ARG A 81 4.66 0.43 9.09
CA ARG A 81 3.47 1.26 8.92
C ARG A 81 2.66 0.81 7.69
N PHE A 82 3.35 0.58 6.58
CA PHE A 82 2.74 0.06 5.35
C PHE A 82 2.04 -1.27 5.57
N PHE A 83 2.70 -2.24 6.22
CA PHE A 83 2.12 -3.54 6.49
C PHE A 83 0.85 -3.44 7.36
N ASN A 84 0.90 -2.66 8.43
CA ASN A 84 -0.27 -2.48 9.30
C ASN A 84 -1.45 -1.82 8.57
N THR A 85 -1.19 -0.81 7.75
CA THR A 85 -2.27 -0.04 7.13
C THR A 85 -2.79 -0.70 5.85
N CYS A 86 -1.91 -1.04 4.91
CA CYS A 86 -2.30 -1.54 3.60
C CYS A 86 -2.64 -3.04 3.61
N ILE A 87 -1.98 -3.82 4.47
CA ILE A 87 -2.25 -5.26 4.59
C ILE A 87 -3.29 -5.46 5.70
N LEU A 88 -2.99 -5.19 6.96
CA LEU A 88 -3.91 -5.59 8.03
C LEU A 88 -5.22 -4.78 8.05
N ASN A 89 -5.16 -3.44 8.06
CA ASN A 89 -6.37 -2.61 8.15
C ASN A 89 -7.18 -2.64 6.85
N ALA A 90 -6.56 -2.35 5.72
CA ALA A 90 -7.26 -2.24 4.44
C ALA A 90 -7.71 -3.61 3.88
N TYR A 91 -7.08 -4.71 4.27
CA TYR A 91 -7.52 -6.06 3.90
C TYR A 91 -8.46 -6.66 4.94
N LEU A 92 -7.97 -6.98 6.14
CA LEU A 92 -8.71 -7.77 7.14
C LEU A 92 -9.86 -6.98 7.76
N ALA A 93 -9.60 -5.74 8.22
CA ALA A 93 -10.64 -4.95 8.87
C ALA A 93 -11.74 -4.51 7.88
N ARG A 94 -11.37 -4.26 6.62
CA ARG A 94 -12.31 -4.01 5.53
C ARG A 94 -13.21 -5.21 5.27
N LYS A 95 -12.64 -6.40 5.05
CA LYS A 95 -13.39 -7.64 4.79
C LYS A 95 -14.41 -7.95 5.88
N LYS A 96 -14.02 -7.78 7.15
CA LYS A 96 -14.94 -7.93 8.27
C LYS A 96 -16.13 -6.97 8.18
N LYS A 97 -15.89 -5.70 7.83
CA LYS A 97 -16.98 -4.72 7.63
C LYS A 97 -17.85 -5.05 6.41
N GLU A 98 -17.28 -5.59 5.33
CA GLU A 98 -18.06 -6.01 4.15
C GLU A 98 -19.10 -7.07 4.55
N VAL A 99 -18.71 -8.03 5.39
CA VAL A 99 -19.63 -9.04 5.93
C VAL A 99 -20.64 -8.43 6.92
N GLU A 100 -20.21 -7.54 7.81
CA GLU A 100 -21.11 -6.88 8.78
C GLU A 100 -22.15 -5.96 8.09
N GLN A 101 -21.83 -5.40 6.92
CA GLN A 101 -22.66 -4.42 6.20
C GLN A 101 -23.32 -4.96 4.93
N ASP A 102 -23.02 -6.20 4.54
CA ASP A 102 -23.46 -6.81 3.28
C ASP A 102 -23.22 -5.92 2.06
N CYS A 103 -22.02 -5.32 1.99
CA CYS A 103 -21.64 -4.43 0.90
C CYS A 103 -20.15 -4.48 0.59
N THR A 104 -19.80 -4.20 -0.67
CA THR A 104 -18.40 -4.07 -1.09
C THR A 104 -17.86 -2.72 -0.64
N ILE A 105 -16.75 -2.73 0.10
CA ILE A 105 -16.07 -1.52 0.56
C ILE A 105 -14.84 -1.31 -0.33
N PRO A 106 -14.63 -0.13 -0.93
CA PRO A 106 -13.43 0.09 -1.74
C PRO A 106 -12.16 -0.04 -0.89
N TRP A 107 -11.17 -0.78 -1.41
CA TRP A 107 -9.85 -0.85 -0.77
C TRP A 107 -9.16 0.51 -0.74
N LEU A 108 -9.37 1.32 -1.78
CA LEU A 108 -8.73 2.60 -2.03
C LEU A 108 -9.75 3.66 -2.50
N ILE A 109 -9.61 4.90 -2.01
CA ILE A 109 -10.37 6.07 -2.47
C ILE A 109 -9.44 7.06 -3.16
N ARG A 110 -9.81 7.50 -4.38
CA ARG A 110 -9.12 8.58 -5.09
C ARG A 110 -9.55 9.92 -4.50
N VAL A 111 -8.58 10.79 -4.22
CA VAL A 111 -8.79 12.14 -3.68
C VAL A 111 -8.09 13.17 -4.56
N ASN A 112 -8.78 14.26 -4.86
CA ASN A 112 -8.22 15.34 -5.68
C ASN A 112 -7.57 16.44 -4.83
N ASN A 113 -7.76 16.40 -3.51
CA ASN A 113 -7.26 17.35 -2.53
C ASN A 113 -7.19 16.72 -1.13
N THR A 114 -6.56 17.41 -0.18
CA THR A 114 -6.46 17.02 1.24
C THR A 114 -7.77 17.25 2.00
N CYS A 115 -8.88 16.66 1.53
CA CYS A 115 -10.20 16.81 2.13
C CYS A 115 -10.37 15.91 3.37
N GLU A 116 -10.25 16.51 4.56
CA GLU A 116 -10.44 15.85 5.86
C GLU A 116 -11.75 15.05 5.95
N GLU A 117 -12.86 15.63 5.49
CA GLU A 117 -14.16 14.98 5.58
C GLU A 117 -14.24 13.70 4.71
N THR A 118 -13.56 13.68 3.56
CA THR A 118 -13.48 12.48 2.72
C THR A 118 -12.73 11.37 3.45
N ILE A 119 -11.61 11.70 4.10
CA ILE A 119 -10.83 10.73 4.88
C ILE A 119 -11.64 10.21 6.06
N ARG A 120 -12.31 11.10 6.80
CA ARG A 120 -13.15 10.72 7.95
C ARG A 120 -14.30 9.79 7.54
N LYS A 121 -14.98 10.08 6.44
CA LYS A 121 -16.04 9.22 5.88
C LYS A 121 -15.48 7.87 5.42
N GLY A 122 -14.37 7.86 4.69
CA GLY A 122 -13.74 6.63 4.23
C GLY A 122 -13.37 5.70 5.39
N LYS A 123 -12.75 6.24 6.45
CA LYS A 123 -12.43 5.47 7.67
C LYS A 123 -13.68 4.89 8.34
N LEU A 124 -14.74 5.69 8.43
CA LEU A 124 -16.02 5.22 8.98
C LEU A 124 -16.57 4.04 8.17
N SER A 125 -16.48 4.11 6.84
CA SER A 125 -16.87 3.03 5.94
C SER A 125 -15.90 1.84 5.91
N GLY A 126 -14.65 1.99 6.36
CA GLY A 126 -13.66 0.91 6.39
C GLY A 126 -12.55 1.01 5.34
N THR A 127 -12.41 2.15 4.67
CA THR A 127 -11.32 2.43 3.75
C THR A 127 -10.21 3.21 4.46
N TYR A 128 -8.97 2.74 4.30
CA TYR A 128 -7.78 3.34 4.93
C TYR A 128 -6.69 3.70 3.92
N VAL A 129 -6.89 3.41 2.63
CA VAL A 129 -5.94 3.75 1.57
C VAL A 129 -6.52 4.86 0.72
N TYR A 130 -5.72 5.91 0.53
CA TYR A 130 -6.10 7.09 -0.24
C TYR A 130 -5.02 7.43 -1.23
N CYS A 131 -5.43 7.84 -2.41
CA CYS A 131 -4.49 8.26 -3.42
C CYS A 131 -4.82 9.60 -4.03
N PHE A 132 -3.80 10.42 -4.15
CA PHE A 132 -3.90 11.73 -4.75
C PHE A 132 -3.74 11.62 -6.25
N THR A 133 -4.65 12.25 -6.98
CA THR A 133 -4.51 12.46 -8.41
C THR A 133 -3.94 13.86 -8.62
N GLN A 134 -2.85 13.97 -9.38
CA GLN A 134 -2.45 15.27 -9.91
C GLN A 134 -3.25 15.51 -11.19
N LYS A 135 -4.04 16.58 -11.23
CA LYS A 135 -4.56 17.06 -12.52
C LYS A 135 -3.38 17.71 -13.28
N PRO A 136 -3.31 17.56 -14.62
CA PRO A 136 -2.25 18.15 -15.45
C PRO A 136 -2.01 19.65 -15.22
N ASN A 137 -3.03 20.37 -14.74
CA ASN A 137 -3.01 21.83 -14.49
C ASN A 137 -3.21 22.22 -13.02
N SER A 138 -3.04 21.28 -12.07
CA SER A 138 -3.20 21.60 -10.64
C SER A 138 -1.99 22.34 -10.08
N LYS A 139 -2.24 23.28 -9.15
CA LYS A 139 -1.19 23.90 -8.33
C LYS A 139 -0.35 22.78 -7.69
N LYS A 140 0.98 22.97 -7.62
CA LYS A 140 1.93 22.07 -6.93
C LYS A 140 1.27 21.47 -5.70
N THR A 141 1.34 20.14 -5.56
CA THR A 141 0.91 19.44 -4.36
C THR A 141 1.45 20.16 -3.13
N ASP A 142 0.53 20.64 -2.27
CA ASP A 142 0.90 21.33 -1.04
C ASP A 142 1.50 20.31 -0.06
N LYS A 143 2.84 20.32 0.02
CA LYS A 143 3.63 19.41 0.84
C LYS A 143 3.26 19.52 2.31
N ASP A 144 3.07 20.73 2.82
CA ASP A 144 2.76 20.96 4.23
C ASP A 144 1.36 20.45 4.57
N ALA A 145 0.38 20.68 3.67
CA ALA A 145 -0.96 20.13 3.83
C ALA A 145 -0.96 18.59 3.79
N LEU A 146 -0.13 17.96 2.94
CA LEU A 146 0.02 16.51 2.93
C LEU A 146 0.60 15.98 4.24
N ILE A 147 1.68 16.60 4.75
CA ILE A 147 2.29 16.21 6.02
C ILE A 147 1.29 16.37 7.18
N ALA A 148 0.56 17.49 7.23
CA ALA A 148 -0.47 17.71 8.23
C ALA A 148 -1.57 16.64 8.18
N LEU A 149 -2.02 16.25 6.99
CA LEU A 149 -2.99 15.18 6.81
C LEU A 149 -2.45 13.82 7.30
N CYS A 150 -1.19 13.52 6.98
CA CYS A 150 -0.52 12.29 7.40
C CYS A 150 -0.43 12.20 8.93
N LEU A 151 -0.09 13.30 9.60
CA LEU A 151 -0.05 13.41 11.07
C LEU A 151 -1.45 13.27 11.70
N ALA A 152 -2.49 13.80 11.05
CA ALA A 152 -3.86 13.68 11.53
C ALA A 152 -4.44 12.25 11.39
N HIS A 153 -3.94 11.47 10.42
CA HIS A 153 -4.44 10.11 10.12
C HIS A 153 -3.31 9.07 10.02
N PRO A 154 -2.61 8.78 11.13
CA PRO A 154 -1.49 7.83 11.14
C PRO A 154 -1.91 6.36 10.90
N ASP A 155 -3.22 6.09 10.88
CA ASP A 155 -3.86 4.81 10.56
C ASP A 155 -4.28 4.68 9.09
N CYS A 156 -4.07 5.72 8.28
CA CYS A 156 -4.31 5.75 6.84
C CYS A 156 -3.01 5.73 6.05
N ALA A 157 -3.08 5.31 4.79
CA ALA A 157 -1.99 5.28 3.82
C ALA A 157 -2.29 6.25 2.68
N PHE A 158 -1.33 7.11 2.37
CA PHE A 158 -1.46 8.16 1.37
C PHE A 158 -0.47 7.96 0.23
N PHE A 159 -0.98 7.72 -0.97
CA PHE A 159 -0.18 7.58 -2.17
C PHE A 159 -0.26 8.89 -2.96
N ALA A 160 0.86 9.53 -3.27
CA ALA A 160 0.85 10.83 -3.93
C ALA A 160 1.89 10.92 -5.04
N PRO A 161 1.52 11.38 -6.25
CA PRO A 161 2.47 11.58 -7.34
C PRO A 161 3.35 12.80 -7.10
N PHE A 162 4.63 12.68 -7.46
CA PHE A 162 5.62 13.76 -7.45
C PHE A 162 6.44 13.72 -8.74
N SER A 163 6.80 14.89 -9.25
CA SER A 163 7.73 15.02 -10.40
C SER A 163 9.18 15.00 -9.93
N ASP A 164 10.12 14.76 -10.85
CA ASP A 164 11.54 14.80 -10.50
C ASP A 164 11.97 16.15 -9.88
N GLY A 165 12.79 16.09 -8.82
CA GLY A 165 13.25 17.24 -8.06
C GLY A 165 12.20 17.87 -7.15
N ALA A 166 10.95 17.40 -7.17
CA ALA A 166 9.92 17.91 -6.26
C ALA A 166 10.13 17.45 -4.81
N ILE A 167 10.82 16.34 -4.58
CA ILE A 167 11.17 15.84 -3.24
C ILE A 167 12.62 16.24 -2.96
N ASP A 168 12.80 17.10 -1.97
CA ASP A 168 14.10 17.50 -1.44
C ASP A 168 14.40 16.76 -0.13
N GLU A 169 15.63 16.91 0.38
CA GLU A 169 16.12 16.28 1.62
C GLU A 169 15.23 16.53 2.85
N ALA A 170 14.73 17.77 2.99
CA ALA A 170 13.91 18.16 4.12
C ALA A 170 12.54 17.49 4.04
N PHE A 171 11.92 17.51 2.86
CA PHE A 171 10.64 16.87 2.64
C PHE A 171 10.74 15.35 2.74
N ALA A 172 11.80 14.73 2.22
CA ALA A 172 12.04 13.29 2.38
C ALA A 172 12.17 12.89 3.86
N SER A 173 12.79 13.74 4.68
CA SER A 173 12.88 13.52 6.13
C SER A 173 11.51 13.63 6.82
N GLN A 174 10.63 14.53 6.35
CA GLN A 174 9.24 14.61 6.82
C GLN A 174 8.42 13.38 6.41
N ILE A 175 8.56 12.90 5.17
CA ILE A 175 7.93 11.66 4.68
C ILE A 175 8.34 10.49 5.58
N LEU A 176 9.64 10.36 5.87
CA LEU A 176 10.16 9.33 6.77
C LEU A 176 9.57 9.44 8.18
N SER A 177 9.39 10.66 8.69
CA SER A 177 8.82 10.91 10.01
C SER A 177 7.34 10.51 10.11
N VAL A 178 6.53 10.75 9.07
CA VAL A 178 5.10 10.42 9.09
C VAL A 178 4.83 8.95 8.75
N GLN A 179 5.74 8.30 8.01
CA GLN A 179 5.76 6.86 7.70
C GLN A 179 4.59 6.33 6.86
N ASN A 180 3.58 7.16 6.56
CA ASN A 180 2.36 6.78 5.87
C ASN A 180 2.08 7.58 4.59
N LEU A 181 3.06 8.35 4.12
CA LEU A 181 3.06 8.99 2.80
C LEU A 181 3.99 8.21 1.87
N TYR A 182 3.46 7.72 0.76
CA TYR A 182 4.17 6.91 -0.21
C TYR A 182 4.22 7.66 -1.55
N PRO A 183 5.40 8.19 -1.92
CA PRO A 183 5.60 8.85 -3.20
C PRO A 183 5.35 7.90 -4.37
N VAL A 184 4.79 8.46 -5.44
CA VAL A 184 4.70 7.82 -6.75
C VAL A 184 5.46 8.69 -7.74
N VAL A 185 6.45 8.10 -8.41
CA VAL A 185 7.37 8.82 -9.31
C VAL A 185 7.48 8.07 -10.63
N LYS A 186 8.04 8.69 -11.65
CA LYS A 186 8.34 7.98 -12.90
C LYS A 186 9.67 7.22 -12.80
N ALA A 187 9.84 6.21 -13.64
CA ALA A 187 11.05 5.40 -13.66
C ALA A 187 12.30 6.18 -14.11
N ASP A 188 12.13 7.31 -14.78
CA ASP A 188 13.18 8.21 -15.26
C ASP A 188 13.45 9.41 -14.33
N ASP A 189 12.75 9.53 -13.19
CA ASP A 189 12.94 10.59 -12.19
C ASP A 189 14.22 10.34 -11.35
N GLY A 190 15.38 10.35 -12.00
CA GLY A 190 16.64 9.84 -11.44
C GLY A 190 17.11 10.52 -10.16
N HIS A 191 16.94 11.84 -10.02
CA HIS A 191 17.33 12.55 -8.79
C HIS A 191 16.45 12.11 -7.63
N THR A 192 15.14 12.04 -7.85
CA THR A 192 14.16 11.65 -6.83
C THR A 192 14.30 10.18 -6.44
N LEU A 193 14.46 9.28 -7.41
CA LEU A 193 14.68 7.85 -7.16
C LEU A 193 15.90 7.60 -6.27
N LYS A 194 17.01 8.30 -6.56
CA LYS A 194 18.23 8.22 -5.74
C LYS A 194 17.96 8.64 -4.30
N LEU A 195 17.33 9.80 -4.11
CA LEU A 195 17.03 10.32 -2.77
C LEU A 195 16.09 9.40 -1.98
N LEU A 196 15.02 8.89 -2.61
CA LEU A 196 14.06 8.00 -1.96
C LEU A 196 14.73 6.71 -1.48
N ARG A 197 15.65 6.15 -2.28
CA ARG A 197 16.45 4.97 -1.89
C ARG A 197 17.43 5.28 -0.76
N GLU A 198 18.15 6.39 -0.82
CA GLU A 198 19.10 6.80 0.23
C GLU A 198 18.41 7.00 1.58
N LYS A 199 17.18 7.53 1.55
CA LYS A 199 16.32 7.68 2.75
C LYS A 199 15.55 6.42 3.12
N ARG A 200 15.71 5.33 2.35
CA ARG A 200 15.02 4.06 2.57
C ARG A 200 13.50 4.21 2.63
N LEU A 201 12.94 5.11 1.82
CA LEU A 201 11.51 5.38 1.76
C LEU A 201 10.81 4.34 0.89
N LEU A 202 9.54 4.05 1.21
CA LEU A 202 8.68 3.23 0.37
C LEU A 202 8.01 4.11 -0.69
N PHE A 203 8.23 3.77 -1.96
CA PHE A 203 7.69 4.51 -3.11
C PHE A 203 7.31 3.56 -4.25
N GLY A 204 6.54 4.08 -5.21
CA GLY A 204 6.07 3.33 -6.37
C GLY A 204 6.33 4.04 -7.68
N LEU A 205 6.15 3.30 -8.78
CA LEU A 205 6.31 3.82 -10.13
C LEU A 205 4.98 4.13 -10.79
N LEU A 206 4.86 5.29 -11.41
CA LEU A 206 3.75 5.63 -12.30
C LEU A 206 3.88 4.86 -13.63
N ASP A 207 2.82 4.14 -13.99
CA ASP A 207 2.62 3.48 -15.30
C ASP A 207 3.78 2.59 -15.78
N ALA A 208 4.55 2.01 -14.84
CA ALA A 208 5.59 1.03 -15.14
C ALA A 208 5.00 -0.35 -15.49
N SER A 209 5.76 -1.15 -16.23
CA SER A 209 5.38 -2.52 -16.60
C SER A 209 6.29 -3.54 -15.92
N GLY A 210 5.70 -4.41 -15.10
CA GLY A 210 6.36 -5.62 -14.60
C GLY A 210 7.32 -5.41 -13.42
N VAL A 211 7.76 -6.53 -12.86
CA VAL A 211 8.64 -6.58 -11.67
C VAL A 211 10.06 -6.09 -11.97
N ASP A 212 10.53 -6.22 -13.21
CA ASP A 212 11.89 -5.79 -13.59
C ASP A 212 12.10 -4.30 -13.39
N ALA A 213 11.08 -3.48 -13.68
CA ALA A 213 11.12 -2.05 -13.42
C ALA A 213 11.18 -1.74 -11.91
N LEU A 214 10.49 -2.52 -11.09
CA LEU A 214 10.51 -2.38 -9.64
C LEU A 214 11.88 -2.75 -9.06
N VAL A 215 12.45 -3.86 -9.52
CA VAL A 215 13.81 -4.30 -9.12
C VAL A 215 14.85 -3.26 -9.56
N ALA A 216 14.82 -2.81 -10.81
CA ALA A 216 15.78 -1.86 -11.34
C ALA A 216 15.76 -0.49 -10.63
N THR A 217 14.57 -0.03 -10.20
CA THR A 217 14.41 1.29 -9.57
C THR A 217 14.42 1.25 -8.04
N GLY A 218 14.21 0.07 -7.44
CA GLY A 218 13.99 -0.11 -6.01
C GLY A 218 12.56 0.20 -5.55
N ALA A 219 11.64 0.57 -6.46
CA ALA A 219 10.25 0.81 -6.13
C ALA A 219 9.51 -0.46 -5.64
N LYS A 220 8.45 -0.28 -4.85
CA LYS A 220 7.73 -1.37 -4.15
C LYS A 220 6.28 -1.55 -4.57
N PHE A 221 5.83 -0.80 -5.58
CA PHE A 221 4.52 -0.99 -6.20
C PHE A 221 4.45 -0.25 -7.54
N ILE A 222 3.57 -0.72 -8.41
CA ILE A 222 3.21 -0.01 -9.64
C ILE A 222 1.90 0.72 -9.39
N TRP A 223 1.90 1.98 -9.81
CA TRP A 223 0.77 2.87 -9.77
C TRP A 223 0.26 3.07 -11.20
N SER A 224 -0.85 2.45 -11.55
CA SER A 224 -1.57 2.76 -12.78
C SER A 224 -2.79 3.59 -12.45
N CYS A 225 -2.72 4.90 -12.72
CA CYS A 225 -3.91 5.74 -12.67
C CYS A 225 -4.57 5.71 -14.04
N THR A 226 -5.19 4.58 -14.41
CA THR A 226 -6.09 4.61 -15.55
C THR A 226 -7.26 5.52 -15.18
N GLU A 227 -7.44 6.58 -15.96
CA GLU A 227 -8.68 7.34 -15.97
C GLU A 227 -9.81 6.32 -16.16
N ASP A 228 -10.77 6.35 -15.25
CA ASP A 228 -12.02 5.58 -15.37
C ASP A 228 -12.00 4.08 -15.04
N THR A 229 -11.49 3.73 -13.85
CA THR A 229 -11.88 2.47 -13.21
C THR A 229 -12.48 2.75 -11.83
N ARG A 230 -13.82 2.58 -11.75
CA ARG A 230 -14.47 1.99 -10.55
C ARG A 230 -13.55 0.88 -10.02
N PRO A 231 -13.39 0.65 -8.71
CA PRO A 231 -12.40 -0.30 -8.20
C PRO A 231 -12.56 -1.66 -8.89
N CYS A 232 -11.73 -1.90 -9.92
CA CYS A 232 -11.69 -3.13 -10.66
C CYS A 232 -10.84 -4.07 -9.84
N HIS A 233 -11.43 -5.18 -9.45
CA HIS A 233 -10.72 -6.24 -8.75
C HIS A 233 -9.73 -6.87 -9.75
N PRO A 234 -8.55 -7.34 -9.33
CA PRO A 234 -7.67 -8.15 -10.19
C PRO A 234 -8.31 -9.45 -10.75
N LEU A 235 -9.59 -9.72 -10.45
CA LEU A 235 -10.40 -10.82 -10.96
C LEU A 235 -11.37 -10.40 -12.09
N ASP A 236 -11.42 -9.12 -12.46
CA ASP A 236 -12.25 -8.65 -13.58
C ASP A 236 -11.62 -8.93 -14.97
N MET A 237 -10.45 -9.59 -15.03
CA MET A 237 -9.78 -10.06 -16.25
C MET A 237 -10.45 -11.34 -16.82
N GLY A 238 -11.79 -11.37 -16.83
CA GLY A 238 -12.58 -12.52 -17.28
C GLY A 238 -14.01 -12.21 -17.73
N ARG A 239 -14.42 -10.94 -17.83
CA ARG A 239 -15.68 -10.59 -18.51
C ARG A 239 -15.38 -10.16 -19.94
N GLU A 240 -15.64 -11.09 -20.85
CA GLU A 240 -15.65 -10.87 -22.28
C GLU A 240 -16.44 -9.60 -22.64
N SER A 241 -15.84 -8.83 -23.54
CA SER A 241 -16.50 -7.85 -24.39
C SER A 241 -17.78 -8.45 -25.00
N GLY A 242 -18.94 -8.00 -24.55
CA GLY A 242 -20.24 -8.49 -24.99
C GLY A 242 -21.25 -7.37 -25.21
N GLU A 243 -21.21 -6.85 -26.44
CA GLU A 243 -22.27 -6.20 -27.23
C GLU A 243 -22.88 -4.83 -26.83
N PRO A 244 -23.10 -3.95 -27.83
CA PRO A 244 -23.79 -2.68 -27.67
C PRO A 244 -25.30 -2.90 -27.71
N SER A 245 -26.06 -2.20 -26.86
CA SER A 245 -27.51 -2.10 -27.01
C SER A 245 -27.96 -0.64 -26.96
N VAL A 246 -28.22 -0.15 -28.18
CA VAL A 246 -29.16 0.90 -28.65
C VAL A 246 -29.13 2.27 -27.96
#